data_AF-A0A093QA08-F1
#
_entry.id   AF-A0A093QA08-F1
#
_cell.length_a   1.000
_cell.length_b   1.000
_cell.length_c   1.000
_cell.angle_alpha   90.00
_cell.angle_beta   90.00
_cell.angle_gamma   90.00
#
_symmetry.space_group_name_H-M   'P 1'
#
loop_
_entity.id
_entity.type
_entity.pdbx_description
1 polymer ?
#
loop_
_entity_poly.entity_id
_entity_poly.type
_entity_poly.pdbx_seq_one_letter_code
_entity_poly.pdbx_strand_id
1 'polypeptide(L)'
;LYYVGPKKEEKREVIVDPERRRQVFLESHFTEIGNHLGQKKTVHRIQSRYYWLGIVKDVVDWIKMCETCQNAEHNKNVSRKARPVRVESPWEVLGLDIHGPFPETSQSNTHVLLVTDYFTKWVEAAPLQKKDPLSVAKALATIFYRWAP
;
A
#
# COMPACT_ATOMS: atom_id res chain seq x y z
N LEU A 1 40.98 17.21 3.66
CA LEU A 1 41.54 15.96 3.07
C LEU A 1 40.62 15.52 1.95
N TYR A 2 41.14 15.01 0.82
CA TYR A 2 40.31 14.53 -0.29
C TYR A 2 40.59 13.05 -0.57
N TYR A 3 39.53 12.29 -0.75
CA TYR A 3 39.57 10.91 -1.24
C TYR A 3 39.42 10.97 -2.76
N VAL A 4 40.33 10.30 -3.45
CA VAL A 4 40.22 10.10 -4.89
C VAL A 4 40.08 8.61 -5.09
N GLY A 5 38.94 8.19 -5.65
CA GLY A 5 38.65 6.77 -5.85
C GLY A 5 39.66 6.10 -6.79
N PRO A 6 39.58 4.75 -6.96
CA PRO A 6 40.53 3.98 -7.76
C PRO A 6 40.71 4.48 -9.19
N LYS A 7 39.63 5.01 -9.77
CA LYS A 7 39.60 5.58 -11.14
C LYS A 7 40.20 6.99 -11.24
N LYS A 8 40.52 7.64 -10.12
CA LYS A 8 41.08 9.00 -10.02
C LYS A 8 40.25 10.15 -10.64
N GLU A 9 39.01 9.88 -11.05
CA GLU A 9 38.15 10.83 -11.78
C GLU A 9 37.47 11.87 -10.88
N GLU A 10 37.15 11.52 -9.64
CA GLU A 10 36.38 12.39 -8.73
C GLU A 10 37.10 12.59 -7.40
N LYS A 11 37.29 13.86 -7.01
CA LYS A 11 37.75 14.25 -5.68
C LYS A 11 36.54 14.40 -4.75
N ARG A 12 36.55 13.67 -3.64
CA ARG A 12 35.51 13.73 -2.61
C ARG A 12 36.12 14.21 -1.31
N GLU A 13 35.48 15.16 -0.65
CA GLU A 13 35.95 15.69 0.62
C GLU A 13 35.83 14.61 1.71
N VAL A 14 36.93 14.33 2.42
CA VAL A 14 36.94 13.34 3.51
C VAL A 14 36.46 14.00 4.79
N ILE A 15 35.36 13.46 5.34
CA ILE A 15 34.76 13.96 6.57
C ILE A 15 35.11 13.03 7.73
N VAL A 16 36.06 13.45 8.55
CA VAL A 16 36.49 12.69 9.74
C VAL A 16 35.55 12.94 10.91
N ASP A 17 35.13 14.19 11.09
CA ASP A 17 34.31 14.67 12.20
C ASP A 17 32.86 14.14 12.16
N PRO A 18 32.38 13.40 13.19
CA PRO A 18 31.03 12.83 13.21
C PRO A 18 29.91 13.86 13.10
N GLU A 19 30.05 15.01 13.76
CA GLU A 19 29.11 16.11 13.75
C GLU A 19 28.96 16.67 12.34
N ARG A 20 30.09 16.85 11.64
CA ARG A 20 30.08 17.24 10.23
C ARG A 20 29.41 16.21 9.32
N ARG A 21 29.59 14.90 9.55
CA ARG A 21 28.87 13.86 8.78
C ARG A 21 27.36 14.00 8.94
N ARG A 22 26.91 14.28 10.17
CA ARG A 22 25.49 14.50 10.46
C ARG A 22 24.97 15.75 9.77
N GLN A 23 25.72 16.86 9.76
CA GLN A 23 25.35 18.08 9.02
C GLN A 23 25.20 17.81 7.52
N VAL A 24 26.17 17.13 6.90
CA VAL A 24 26.12 16.76 5.47
C VAL A 24 24.86 15.95 5.15
N PHE A 25 24.47 15.03 6.05
CA PHE A 25 23.21 14.31 5.91
C PHE A 25 21.99 15.23 5.98
N LEU A 26 21.92 16.11 6.97
CA LEU A 26 20.80 17.03 7.14
C LEU A 26 20.63 17.93 5.89
N GLU A 27 21.72 18.50 5.39
CA GLU A 27 21.76 19.30 4.17
C GLU A 27 21.35 18.49 2.92
N SER A 28 21.74 17.22 2.87
CA SER A 28 21.42 16.36 1.72
C SER A 28 19.98 15.84 1.73
N HIS A 29 19.34 15.75 2.89
CA HIS A 29 18.05 15.11 3.09
C HIS A 29 16.89 16.10 3.26
N PHE A 30 17.06 17.15 4.05
CA PHE A 30 15.98 18.08 4.43
C PHE A 30 15.87 19.35 3.56
N THR A 31 16.86 19.63 2.71
CA THR A 31 16.79 20.79 1.80
C THR A 31 15.73 20.61 0.72
N GLU A 32 15.34 21.67 0.02
CA GLU A 32 14.41 21.58 -1.13
C GLU A 32 14.87 20.59 -2.20
N ILE A 33 16.19 20.49 -2.41
CA ILE A 33 16.77 19.52 -3.34
C ILE A 33 16.71 18.11 -2.72
N GLY A 34 16.89 18.00 -1.40
CA GLY A 34 16.84 16.76 -0.61
C GLY A 34 15.45 16.15 -0.50
N ASN A 35 14.45 16.97 -0.21
CA ASN A 35 13.02 16.71 -0.09
C ASN A 35 12.67 15.29 0.34
N HIS A 36 13.31 14.80 1.40
CA HIS A 36 13.09 13.45 1.93
C HIS A 36 13.18 12.33 0.88
N LEU A 37 14.00 12.53 -0.15
CA LEU A 37 14.22 11.53 -1.18
C LEU A 37 14.75 10.23 -0.55
N GLY A 38 14.32 9.10 -1.11
CA GLY A 38 14.64 7.79 -0.53
C GLY A 38 16.14 7.50 -0.44
N GLN A 39 16.47 6.50 0.38
CA GLN A 39 17.84 6.11 0.78
C GLN A 39 18.86 6.13 -0.37
N LYS A 40 18.54 5.50 -1.51
CA LYS A 40 19.44 5.42 -2.67
C LYS A 40 19.84 6.80 -3.21
N LYS A 41 18.89 7.74 -3.31
CA LYS A 41 19.15 9.08 -3.85
C LYS A 41 19.97 9.92 -2.88
N THR A 42 19.67 9.86 -1.58
CA THR A 42 20.44 10.57 -0.55
C THR A 42 21.87 10.05 -0.46
N VAL A 43 22.06 8.72 -0.45
CA VAL A 43 23.40 8.10 -0.45
C VAL A 43 24.19 8.53 -1.68
N HIS A 44 23.61 8.44 -2.87
CA HIS A 44 24.29 8.81 -4.11
C HIS A 44 24.75 10.28 -4.09
N ARG A 45 23.90 11.19 -3.63
CA ARG A 45 24.23 12.62 -3.50
C ARG A 45 25.38 12.87 -2.54
N ILE A 46 25.37 12.21 -1.39
CA ILE A 46 26.45 12.37 -0.41
C ILE A 46 27.75 11.82 -0.98
N GLN A 47 27.70 10.63 -1.60
CA GLN A 47 28.88 9.98 -2.16
C GLN A 47 29.48 10.69 -3.36
N SER A 48 28.75 11.57 -4.06
CA SER A 48 29.32 12.33 -5.19
C SER A 48 30.25 13.46 -4.74
N ARG A 49 30.15 13.92 -3.48
CA ARG A 49 30.94 15.05 -2.96
C ARG A 49 31.77 14.70 -1.73
N TYR A 50 31.35 13.73 -0.94
CA TYR A 50 31.93 13.42 0.35
C TYR A 50 32.37 11.96 0.47
N TYR A 51 33.30 11.72 1.37
CA TYR A 51 33.76 10.39 1.72
C TYR A 51 33.94 10.24 3.23
N TRP A 52 33.38 9.17 3.78
CA TRP A 52 33.77 8.59 5.06
C TRP A 52 33.46 7.10 5.04
N LEU A 53 34.11 6.34 5.93
CA LEU A 53 33.85 4.92 6.05
C LEU A 53 32.44 4.71 6.62
N GLY A 54 31.59 3.98 5.90
CA GLY A 54 30.25 3.65 6.36
C GLY A 54 29.11 4.58 5.91
N ILE A 55 29.32 5.50 4.95
CA ILE A 55 28.26 6.41 4.43
C ILE A 55 26.90 5.72 4.27
N VAL A 56 26.87 4.57 3.60
CA VAL A 56 25.61 3.87 3.30
C VAL A 56 24.89 3.48 4.59
N LYS A 57 25.62 2.92 5.56
CA LYS A 57 25.05 2.48 6.84
C LYS A 57 24.49 3.67 7.61
N ASP A 58 25.31 4.71 7.80
CA ASP A 58 24.94 5.90 8.56
C ASP A 58 23.71 6.57 7.96
N VAL A 59 23.71 6.83 6.65
CA VAL A 59 22.60 7.50 5.96
C VAL A 59 21.31 6.68 6.04
N VAL A 60 21.40 5.36 5.86
CA VAL A 60 20.22 4.48 5.98
C VAL A 60 19.67 4.52 7.40
N ASP A 61 20.52 4.42 8.41
CA ASP A 61 20.09 4.43 9.81
C ASP A 61 19.52 5.79 10.22
N TRP A 62 20.05 6.89 9.69
CA TRP A 62 19.51 8.22 9.93
C TRP A 62 18.17 8.46 9.23
N ILE A 63 17.96 7.94 8.03
CA ILE A 63 16.65 8.00 7.34
C ILE A 63 15.61 7.15 8.06
N LYS A 64 15.99 6.01 8.64
CA LYS A 64 15.08 5.20 9.48
C LYS A 64 14.57 5.96 10.70
N MET A 65 15.33 6.94 11.19
CA MET A 65 14.93 7.81 12.30
C MET A 65 14.17 9.06 11.85
N CYS A 66 14.02 9.30 10.54
CA CYS A 66 13.29 10.45 10.02
C CYS A 66 11.78 10.20 10.05
N GLU A 67 11.06 10.97 10.87
CA GLU A 67 9.60 10.87 11.03
C GLU A 67 8.83 11.00 9.70
N THR A 68 9.18 11.99 8.87
CA THR A 68 8.57 12.19 7.54
C THR A 68 8.71 10.95 6.66
N CYS A 69 9.91 10.34 6.64
CA CYS A 69 10.14 9.13 5.85
C CYS A 69 9.45 7.90 6.44
N GLN A 70 9.40 7.76 7.77
CA GLN A 70 8.69 6.65 8.43
C GLN A 70 7.19 6.70 8.15
N ASN A 71 6.59 7.89 8.22
CA ASN A 71 5.17 8.08 7.92
C ASN A 71 4.86 7.81 6.43
N ALA A 72 5.77 8.13 5.52
CA ALA A 72 5.64 7.80 4.10
C ALA A 72 5.81 6.29 3.82
N GLU A 73 6.69 5.59 4.54
CA GLU A 73 6.95 4.16 4.35
C GLU A 73 5.82 3.24 4.86
N HIS A 74 4.90 3.74 5.68
CA HIS A 74 3.73 2.97 6.15
C HIS A 74 2.81 2.51 5.01
N ASN A 75 2.96 3.10 3.81
CA ASN A 75 2.28 2.71 2.58
C ASN A 75 2.96 1.58 1.81
N LYS A 76 3.90 0.83 2.40
CA LYS A 76 4.26 -0.47 1.84
C LYS A 76 3.04 -1.36 2.01
N ASN A 77 2.33 -1.59 0.89
CA ASN A 77 1.33 -2.62 0.72
C ASN A 77 1.91 -3.96 1.21
N VAL A 78 1.81 -4.23 2.51
CA VAL A 78 1.98 -5.57 3.05
C VAL A 78 0.74 -6.31 2.57
N SER A 79 0.81 -6.78 1.32
CA SER A 79 -0.12 -7.76 0.81
C SER A 79 -0.01 -8.95 1.74
N ARG A 80 -0.93 -9.04 2.70
CA ARG A 80 -1.11 -10.27 3.47
C ARG A 80 -1.35 -11.34 2.43
N LYS A 81 -0.57 -12.43 2.47
CA LYS A 81 -0.80 -13.57 1.58
C LYS A 81 -2.28 -13.97 1.69
N ALA A 82 -3.02 -13.82 0.59
CA ALA A 82 -4.41 -14.23 0.54
C ALA A 82 -4.47 -15.73 0.87
N ARG A 83 -5.25 -16.09 1.89
CA ARG A 83 -5.52 -17.48 2.22
C ARG A 83 -6.83 -17.86 1.54
N PRO A 84 -6.85 -18.86 0.64
CA PRO A 84 -8.09 -19.29 0.03
C PRO A 84 -9.01 -19.87 1.12
N VAL A 85 -10.30 -19.53 1.05
CA VAL A 85 -11.34 -20.15 1.87
C VAL A 85 -11.60 -21.54 1.29
N ARG A 86 -11.46 -22.58 2.11
CA ARG A 86 -11.83 -23.96 1.73
C ARG A 86 -13.35 -24.07 1.79
N VAL A 87 -13.96 -24.53 0.70
CA VAL A 87 -15.40 -24.75 0.55
C VAL A 87 -15.58 -26.12 -0.10
N GLU A 88 -16.40 -26.98 0.50
CA GLU A 88 -16.52 -28.40 0.19
C GLU A 88 -17.86 -28.77 -0.45
N SER A 89 -18.89 -27.91 -0.34
CA SER A 89 -20.21 -28.18 -0.93
C SER A 89 -20.93 -26.92 -1.42
N PRO A 90 -21.88 -27.05 -2.38
CA PRO A 90 -22.76 -25.96 -2.77
C PRO A 90 -23.49 -25.37 -1.56
N TRP A 91 -23.65 -24.05 -1.53
CA TRP A 91 -24.39 -23.32 -0.48
C TRP A 91 -23.73 -23.30 0.91
N GLU A 92 -22.50 -23.80 1.06
CA GLU A 92 -21.76 -23.77 2.33
C GLU A 92 -21.23 -22.37 2.68
N VAL A 93 -20.67 -21.67 1.70
CA VAL A 93 -20.14 -20.31 1.86
C VAL A 93 -20.66 -19.44 0.73
N LEU A 94 -21.38 -18.37 1.12
CA LEU A 94 -21.91 -17.38 0.20
C LEU A 94 -21.17 -16.05 0.36
N GLY A 95 -20.67 -15.51 -0.74
CA GLY A 95 -20.20 -14.13 -0.80
C GLY A 95 -21.37 -13.20 -1.11
N LEU A 96 -21.52 -12.15 -0.31
CA LEU A 96 -22.54 -11.12 -0.49
C LEU A 96 -21.86 -9.80 -0.84
N ASP A 97 -22.31 -9.15 -1.91
CA ASP A 97 -21.86 -7.80 -2.27
C ASP A 97 -23.04 -6.94 -2.74
N ILE A 98 -22.94 -5.62 -2.56
CA ILE A 98 -23.98 -4.67 -2.96
C ILE A 98 -23.37 -3.55 -3.80
N HIS A 99 -23.71 -3.54 -5.08
CA HIS A 99 -23.28 -2.50 -6.01
C HIS A 99 -24.31 -1.38 -6.17
N GLY A 100 -23.81 -0.20 -6.54
CA GLY A 100 -24.58 1.02 -6.80
C GLY A 100 -24.24 2.17 -5.84
N PRO A 101 -24.89 3.33 -6.00
CA PRO A 101 -26.15 3.50 -6.73
C PRO A 101 -25.97 3.51 -8.25
N PHE A 102 -26.95 2.92 -8.94
CA PHE A 102 -27.16 2.97 -10.39
C PHE A 102 -28.32 3.91 -10.72
N PRO A 103 -28.52 4.28 -12.00
CA PRO A 103 -29.72 4.99 -12.41
C PRO A 103 -30.99 4.26 -11.94
N GLU A 104 -31.92 5.03 -11.39
CA GLU A 104 -33.15 4.48 -10.82
C GLU A 104 -34.00 3.82 -11.92
N THR A 105 -34.44 2.59 -11.64
CA THR A 105 -35.38 1.87 -12.51
C THR A 105 -36.82 2.33 -12.27
N SER A 106 -37.77 1.95 -13.14
CA SER A 106 -39.20 2.24 -12.95
C SER A 106 -39.80 1.66 -11.65
N GLN A 107 -39.12 0.70 -11.03
CA GLN A 107 -39.50 0.09 -9.75
C GLN A 107 -38.72 0.68 -8.57
N SER A 108 -38.09 1.84 -8.74
CA SER A 108 -37.28 2.54 -7.75
C SER A 108 -36.08 1.76 -7.21
N ASN A 109 -35.60 0.76 -7.97
CA ASN A 109 -34.35 0.08 -7.65
C ASN A 109 -33.16 0.93 -8.06
N THR A 110 -32.20 1.06 -7.16
CA THR A 110 -30.96 1.82 -7.36
C THR A 110 -29.71 0.97 -7.07
N HIS A 111 -29.88 -0.23 -6.54
CA HIS A 111 -28.79 -1.10 -6.12
C HIS A 111 -29.02 -2.54 -6.58
N VAL A 112 -27.97 -3.34 -6.57
CA VAL A 112 -28.04 -4.78 -6.86
C VAL A 112 -27.29 -5.53 -5.75
N LEU A 113 -27.97 -6.46 -5.10
CA LEU A 113 -27.37 -7.47 -4.23
C LEU A 113 -26.86 -8.62 -5.11
N LEU A 114 -25.59 -8.96 -4.98
CA LEU A 114 -24.98 -10.14 -5.56
C LEU A 114 -24.78 -11.19 -4.47
N VAL A 115 -25.23 -12.41 -4.74
CA VAL A 115 -25.03 -13.58 -3.88
C VAL A 115 -24.27 -14.62 -4.70
N THR A 116 -23.02 -14.89 -4.31
CA THR A 116 -22.15 -15.83 -5.03
C THR A 116 -21.93 -17.07 -4.17
N ASP A 117 -22.31 -18.24 -4.67
CA ASP A 117 -21.90 -19.51 -4.07
C ASP A 117 -20.42 -19.78 -4.35
N TYR A 118 -19.61 -19.88 -3.30
CA TYR A 118 -18.16 -20.03 -3.45
C TYR A 118 -17.76 -21.42 -3.93
N PHE A 119 -18.61 -22.42 -3.82
CA PHE A 119 -18.34 -23.75 -4.36
C PHE A 119 -18.61 -23.79 -5.87
N THR A 120 -19.86 -23.59 -6.29
CA THR A 120 -20.27 -23.71 -7.70
C THR A 120 -19.87 -22.51 -8.56
N LYS A 121 -19.53 -21.38 -7.93
CA LYS A 121 -19.36 -20.07 -8.58
C LYS A 121 -20.65 -19.51 -9.20
N TRP A 122 -21.80 -20.08 -8.85
CA TRP A 122 -23.10 -19.55 -9.25
C TRP A 122 -23.37 -18.19 -8.61
N VAL A 123 -23.96 -17.26 -9.37
CA VAL A 123 -24.25 -15.90 -8.92
C VAL A 123 -25.74 -15.60 -9.12
N GLU A 124 -26.40 -15.17 -8.04
CA GLU A 124 -27.73 -14.58 -8.07
C GLU A 124 -27.62 -13.07 -7.89
N ALA A 125 -28.36 -12.31 -8.70
CA ALA A 125 -28.45 -10.87 -8.61
C ALA A 125 -29.89 -10.46 -8.31
N ALA A 126 -30.10 -9.70 -7.23
CA ALA A 126 -31.40 -9.18 -6.84
C ALA A 126 -31.39 -7.65 -6.80
N PRO A 127 -32.36 -6.97 -7.44
CA PRO A 127 -32.45 -5.53 -7.37
C PRO A 127 -32.89 -5.08 -5.97
N LEU A 128 -32.35 -3.95 -5.52
CA LEU A 128 -32.64 -3.34 -4.24
C LEU A 128 -33.03 -1.87 -4.41
N GLN A 129 -34.11 -1.46 -3.75
CA GLN A 129 -34.51 -0.06 -3.63
C GLN A 129 -33.61 0.70 -2.64
N LYS A 130 -33.13 0.01 -1.60
CA LYS A 130 -32.32 0.57 -0.51
C LYS A 130 -31.29 -0.45 -0.02
N LYS A 131 -30.15 0.03 0.50
CA LYS A 131 -29.09 -0.82 1.10
C LYS A 131 -29.35 -1.16 2.58
N ASP A 132 -30.60 -1.10 3.04
CA ASP A 132 -30.92 -1.37 4.44
C ASP A 132 -31.02 -2.88 4.73
N PRO A 133 -30.81 -3.32 5.99
CA PRO A 133 -30.81 -4.74 6.35
C PRO A 133 -32.12 -5.46 6.00
N LEU A 134 -33.27 -4.81 6.09
CA LEU A 134 -34.56 -5.44 5.82
C LEU A 134 -34.74 -5.71 4.33
N SER A 135 -34.35 -4.77 3.48
CA SER A 135 -34.35 -4.94 2.02
C SER A 135 -33.44 -6.10 1.59
N VAL A 136 -32.23 -6.18 2.17
CA VAL A 136 -31.28 -7.29 1.92
C VAL A 136 -31.86 -8.63 2.40
N ALA A 137 -32.42 -8.68 3.61
CA ALA A 137 -32.99 -9.91 4.15
C ALA A 137 -34.15 -10.46 3.30
N LYS A 138 -35.03 -9.59 2.79
CA LYS A 138 -36.13 -9.98 1.88
C LYS A 138 -35.61 -10.54 0.56
N ALA A 139 -34.60 -9.91 -0.01
CA ALA A 139 -33.96 -10.39 -1.25
C ALA A 139 -33.28 -11.75 -1.03
N LEU A 140 -32.54 -11.92 0.06
CA LEU A 140 -31.92 -13.19 0.44
C LEU A 140 -32.96 -14.30 0.67
N ALA A 141 -34.03 -14.02 1.40
CA ALA A 141 -35.11 -14.99 1.62
C ALA A 141 -35.72 -15.48 0.30
N THR A 142 -35.87 -14.58 -0.68
CA THR A 142 -36.38 -14.93 -2.02
C THR A 142 -35.39 -15.82 -2.79
N ILE A 143 -34.10 -15.52 -2.72
CA ILE A 143 -33.03 -16.31 -3.34
C ILE A 143 -32.96 -17.70 -2.69
N PHE A 144 -32.99 -17.79 -1.37
CA PHE A 144 -32.95 -19.05 -0.64
C PHE A 144 -34.19 -19.90 -0.91
N TYR A 145 -35.38 -19.30 -0.93
CA TYR A 145 -36.60 -20.05 -1.27
C TYR A 145 -36.54 -20.68 -2.67
N ARG A 146 -35.82 -20.06 -3.61
CA ARG A 146 -35.70 -20.55 -4.98
C ARG A 146 -34.62 -21.63 -5.13
N TRP A 147 -33.51 -21.52 -4.40
CA TRP A 147 -32.29 -22.25 -4.73
C TRP A 147 -31.57 -22.92 -3.57
N ALA A 148 -31.85 -22.52 -2.32
CA ALA A 148 -31.22 -23.18 -1.18
C ALA A 148 -31.73 -24.63 -1.06
N PRO A 149 -30.85 -25.57 -0.67
CA PRO A 149 -31.20 -26.98 -0.50
C PRO A 149 -32.18 -27.22 0.65
#